data_AF-A0A078S0Q7-F1
#
_entry.id   AF-A0A078S0Q7-F1
#
_cell.length_a   1.000
_cell.length_b   1.000
_cell.length_c   1.000
_cell.angle_alpha   90.00
_cell.angle_beta   90.00
_cell.angle_gamma   90.00
#
_symmetry.space_group_name_H-M   'P 1'
#
loop_
_entity.id
_entity.type
_entity.pdbx_description
1 polymer ?
#
loop_
_entity_poly.entity_id
_entity_poly.type
_entity_poly.pdbx_seq_one_letter_code
_entity_poly.pdbx_strand_id
1 'polypeptide(L)'
;MDNGSDTCNLFEGFIDCLSWLELGLGYGDDYLVLNSVSLLERSFPILDRYERVNCYLDRDEAGRRTLEALRKRYADKLVDCSSLYKGYKDLNEYLQHKFL
;
A
#
# COMPACT_ATOMS: atom_id res chain seq x y z
N MET A 1 5.99 10.17 -4.02
CA MET A 1 6.06 11.53 -4.63
C MET A 1 4.79 12.27 -4.20
N ASP A 2 4.85 13.59 -4.01
CA ASP A 2 3.69 14.45 -3.70
C ASP A 2 3.27 15.13 -5.01
N ASN A 3 2.22 14.62 -5.64
CA ASN A 3 1.65 15.06 -6.91
C ASN A 3 0.41 15.93 -6.68
N GLY A 4 0.08 16.26 -5.42
CA GLY A 4 -1.14 16.98 -5.05
C GLY A 4 -2.41 16.14 -5.16
N SER A 5 -2.30 14.81 -5.12
CA SER A 5 -3.47 13.91 -5.07
C SER A 5 -4.03 13.83 -3.64
N ASP A 6 -5.36 13.81 -3.51
CA ASP A 6 -6.03 13.52 -2.24
C ASP A 6 -5.93 12.03 -1.84
N THR A 7 -5.34 11.20 -2.73
CA THR A 7 -5.14 9.76 -2.55
C THR A 7 -3.67 9.40 -2.42
N CYS A 8 -3.33 8.63 -1.39
CA CYS A 8 -2.01 8.04 -1.19
C CYS A 8 -2.05 6.52 -1.30
N ASN A 9 -1.15 5.95 -2.11
CA ASN A 9 -0.91 4.52 -2.21
C ASN A 9 0.22 4.12 -1.26
N LEU A 10 -0.13 3.36 -0.23
CA LEU A 10 0.76 2.88 0.83
C LEU A 10 1.23 1.45 0.51
N PHE A 11 2.54 1.26 0.46
CA PHE A 11 3.18 -0.03 0.19
C PHE A 11 3.98 -0.51 1.40
N GLU A 12 3.98 -1.82 1.65
CA GLU A 12 4.82 -2.42 2.69
C GLU A 12 6.30 -2.40 2.29
N GLY A 13 6.61 -2.86 1.07
CA GLY A 13 7.97 -2.90 0.51
C GLY A 13 8.18 -2.02 -0.72
N PHE A 14 9.43 -1.68 -0.97
CA PHE A 14 9.83 -0.92 -2.16
C PHE A 14 9.58 -1.70 -3.47
N ILE A 15 9.76 -3.02 -3.45
CA ILE A 15 9.55 -3.87 -4.62
C ILE A 15 8.06 -3.93 -5.00
N ASP A 16 7.14 -3.87 -4.03
CA ASP A 16 5.70 -3.80 -4.29
C ASP A 16 5.32 -2.50 -4.99
N CYS A 17 5.93 -1.38 -4.58
CA CYS A 17 5.74 -0.09 -5.25
C CYS A 17 6.22 -0.13 -6.71
N LEU A 18 7.39 -0.74 -6.98
CA LEU A 18 7.86 -0.92 -8.36
C LEU A 18 6.93 -1.85 -9.15
N SER A 19 6.45 -2.92 -8.52
CA SER A 19 5.54 -3.87 -9.16
C SER A 19 4.21 -3.21 -9.53
N TRP A 20 3.70 -2.33 -8.68
CA TRP A 20 2.52 -1.52 -8.94
C TRP A 20 2.70 -0.55 -10.12
N LEU A 21 3.88 0.07 -10.23
CA LEU A 21 4.23 0.91 -11.39
C LEU A 21 4.27 0.09 -12.68
N GLU A 22 4.92 -1.08 -12.65
CA GLU A 22 5.03 -1.98 -13.82
C GLU A 22 3.67 -2.51 -14.28
N LEU A 23 2.73 -2.72 -13.34
CA LEU A 23 1.34 -3.08 -13.66
C LEU A 23 0.55 -1.95 -14.33
N GLY A 24 1.12 -0.75 -14.48
CA GLY A 24 0.45 0.41 -15.06
C GLY A 24 -0.61 1.02 -14.14
N LEU A 25 -0.55 0.74 -12.83
CA LEU A 25 -1.50 1.25 -11.86
C LEU A 25 -1.13 2.65 -11.34
N GLY A 26 0.11 3.10 -11.60
CA GLY A 26 0.67 4.29 -10.99
C GLY A 26 0.66 5.56 -11.82
N TYR A 27 -0.54 6.06 -12.12
CA TYR A 27 -0.69 7.36 -12.77
C TYR A 27 -1.42 8.37 -11.88
N GLY A 28 -0.72 9.44 -11.51
CA GLY A 28 -1.29 10.64 -10.91
C GLY A 28 -1.36 10.67 -9.38
N ASP A 29 -1.37 9.52 -8.71
CA ASP A 29 -1.49 9.46 -7.25
C ASP A 29 -0.16 9.53 -6.51
N ASP A 30 -0.25 9.94 -5.25
CA ASP A 30 0.87 9.95 -4.31
C ASP A 30 1.15 8.52 -3.83
N TYR A 31 2.38 8.30 -3.39
CA TYR A 31 2.75 7.01 -2.82
C TYR A 31 3.75 7.13 -1.68
N LEU A 32 3.60 6.23 -0.71
CA LEU A 32 4.45 6.07 0.45
C LEU A 32 4.86 4.60 0.60
N VAL A 33 6.14 4.36 0.85
CA VAL A 33 6.67 3.02 1.12
C VAL A 33 7.08 2.96 2.59
N LEU A 34 6.53 2.00 3.34
CA LEU A 34 6.83 1.82 4.77
C LEU A 34 8.25 1.30 4.97
N ASN A 35 8.73 0.36 4.15
CA ASN A 35 9.99 -0.38 4.28
C ASN A 35 10.15 -1.20 5.58
N SER A 36 9.24 -1.05 6.56
CA SER A 36 9.04 -1.92 7.73
C SER A 36 7.81 -1.46 8.51
N VAL A 37 7.09 -2.39 9.16
CA VAL A 37 6.00 -2.08 10.10
C VAL A 37 6.44 -1.12 11.23
N SER A 38 7.73 -1.14 11.58
CA SER A 38 8.31 -0.22 12.58
C SER A 38 8.26 1.26 12.19
N LEU A 39 8.06 1.58 10.91
CA LEU A 39 7.92 2.95 10.40
C LEU A 39 6.47 3.41 10.29
N LEU A 40 5.50 2.55 10.60
CA LEU A 40 4.08 2.86 10.51
C LEU A 40 3.69 4.09 11.35
N GLU A 41 4.15 4.17 12.59
CA GLU A 41 3.82 5.31 13.46
C GLU A 41 4.32 6.65 12.89
N ARG A 42 5.49 6.63 12.23
CA ARG A 42 6.07 7.82 11.58
C ARG A 42 5.33 8.21 10.31
N SER A 43 4.60 7.28 9.71
CA SER A 43 3.80 7.54 8.52
C SER A 43 2.50 8.29 8.83
N PHE A 44 1.99 8.23 10.06
CA PHE A 44 0.68 8.80 10.38
C PHE A 44 0.55 10.30 10.09
N PRO A 45 1.50 11.18 10.48
CA PRO A 45 1.39 12.61 10.15
C PRO A 45 1.37 12.89 8.65
N ILE A 46 1.96 12.00 7.84
CA ILE A 46 1.95 12.11 6.38
C ILE A 46 0.59 11.64 5.86
N LEU A 47 0.13 10.48 6.30
CA LEU A 47 -1.14 9.87 5.89
C LEU A 47 -2.37 10.68 6.31
N ASP A 48 -2.30 11.43 7.40
CA ASP A 48 -3.37 12.29 7.89
C ASP A 48 -3.76 13.40 6.90
N ARG A 49 -2.86 13.76 5.98
CA ARG A 49 -3.09 14.78 4.94
C ARG A 49 -3.97 14.31 3.78
N TYR A 50 -4.17 13.01 3.64
CA TYR A 50 -4.92 12.43 2.53
C TYR A 50 -6.37 12.14 2.91
N GLU A 51 -7.26 12.27 1.92
CA GLU A 51 -8.66 11.87 2.06
C GLU A 51 -8.84 10.36 1.90
N ARG A 52 -7.98 9.74 1.09
CA ARG A 52 -7.98 8.30 0.84
C ARG A 52 -6.59 7.69 0.95
N VAL A 53 -6.51 6.52 1.58
CA VAL A 53 -5.29 5.72 1.66
C VAL A 53 -5.56 4.32 1.11
N ASN A 54 -4.95 4.00 -0.03
CA ASN A 54 -4.98 2.67 -0.63
C ASN A 54 -3.81 1.85 -0.09
N CYS A 55 -4.05 0.67 0.49
CA CYS A 55 -3.02 -0.14 1.11
C CYS A 55 -2.72 -1.41 0.31
N TYR A 56 -1.46 -1.55 -0.07
CA TYR A 56 -0.88 -2.72 -0.72
C TYR A 56 0.12 -3.35 0.27
N LEU A 57 -0.40 -4.18 1.17
CA LEU A 57 0.34 -4.83 2.25
C LEU A 57 0.50 -6.33 1.98
N ASP A 58 1.55 -6.93 2.54
CA ASP A 58 1.79 -8.34 2.38
C ASP A 58 0.64 -9.15 2.99
N ARG A 59 0.28 -10.26 2.34
CA ARG A 59 -0.80 -11.16 2.81
C ARG A 59 -0.31 -12.13 3.89
N ASP A 60 0.64 -11.68 4.71
CA ASP A 60 1.19 -12.42 5.83
C ASP A 60 0.63 -11.90 7.18
N GLU A 61 1.25 -12.27 8.30
CA GLU A 61 0.82 -11.79 9.61
C GLU A 61 1.20 -10.33 9.88
N ALA A 62 2.36 -9.86 9.39
CA ALA A 62 2.84 -8.51 9.60
C ALA A 62 1.99 -7.49 8.83
N GLY A 63 1.67 -7.78 7.57
CA GLY A 63 0.78 -6.95 6.76
C GLY A 63 -0.64 -6.90 7.33
N ARG A 64 -1.19 -8.02 7.82
CA ARG A 64 -2.51 -8.05 8.48
C ARG A 64 -2.54 -7.19 9.76
N ARG A 65 -1.52 -7.28 10.61
CA ARG A 65 -1.41 -6.44 11.82
C ARG A 65 -1.32 -4.95 11.47
N THR A 66 -0.56 -4.63 10.43
CA THR A 66 -0.44 -3.26 9.89
C THR A 66 -1.78 -2.74 9.39
N LEU A 67 -2.52 -3.55 8.63
CA LEU A 67 -3.85 -3.20 8.14
C LEU A 67 -4.83 -2.92 9.29
N GLU A 68 -4.83 -3.74 10.34
CA GLU A 68 -5.67 -3.53 11.51
C GLU A 68 -5.34 -2.22 12.25
N ALA A 69 -4.06 -1.89 12.39
CA ALA A 69 -3.62 -0.63 12.99
C ALA A 69 -4.09 0.58 12.16
N LEU A 70 -3.96 0.50 10.83
CA LEU A 70 -4.45 1.52 9.92
C LEU A 70 -5.98 1.64 9.97
N ARG A 71 -6.71 0.53 9.99
CA ARG A 71 -8.19 0.52 10.07
C ARG A 71 -8.70 1.19 11.34
N LYS A 72 -8.04 0.97 12.47
CA LYS A 72 -8.39 1.61 13.75
C LYS A 72 -8.28 3.13 13.70
N ARG A 73 -7.34 3.67 12.90
CA ARG A 73 -7.10 5.12 12.79
C ARG A 73 -7.93 5.78 11.69
N TYR A 74 -8.01 5.14 10.52
CA TYR A 74 -8.48 5.78 9.29
C TYR A 74 -9.88 5.33 8.86
N ALA A 75 -10.39 4.22 9.41
CA ALA A 75 -11.72 3.69 9.14
C ALA A 75 -12.11 3.78 7.65
N ASP A 76 -13.05 4.67 7.31
CA ASP A 76 -13.64 4.84 5.97
C ASP A 76 -12.65 5.38 4.92
N LYS A 77 -11.56 6.03 5.35
CA LYS A 77 -10.52 6.54 4.43
C LYS A 77 -9.63 5.42 3.86
N LEU A 78 -9.61 4.26 4.53
CA LEU A 78 -8.69 3.17 4.21
C LEU A 78 -9.31 2.19 3.22
N VAL A 79 -8.60 1.91 2.13
CA VAL A 79 -8.97 0.88 1.15
C VAL A 79 -7.93 -0.23 1.19
N ASP A 80 -8.40 -1.46 1.43
CA ASP A 80 -7.56 -2.66 1.36
C ASP A 80 -7.50 -3.16 -0.09
N CYS A 81 -6.34 -2.97 -0.73
CA CYS A 81 -6.12 -3.37 -2.12
C CYS A 81 -5.58 -4.81 -2.25
N SER A 82 -5.46 -5.57 -1.14
CA SER A 82 -4.93 -6.95 -1.17
C SER A 82 -5.78 -7.96 -1.92
N SER A 83 -7.02 -7.58 -2.25
CA SER A 83 -7.91 -8.34 -3.13
C SER A 83 -7.39 -8.45 -4.57
N LEU A 84 -6.60 -7.47 -5.04
CA LEU A 84 -6.01 -7.43 -6.38
C LEU A 84 -5.08 -8.62 -6.64
N TYR A 85 -4.27 -9.00 -5.65
CA TYR A 85 -3.29 -10.08 -5.70
C TYR A 85 -3.73 -11.27 -4.84
N LYS A 86 -5.04 -11.58 -4.86
CA LYS A 86 -5.57 -12.75 -4.16
C LYS A 86 -4.93 -14.03 -4.68
N GLY A 87 -4.37 -14.82 -3.78
CA GLY A 87 -3.67 -16.07 -4.10
C GLY A 87 -2.14 -15.93 -4.14
N TYR A 88 -1.63 -14.70 -4.04
CA TYR A 88 -0.21 -14.39 -3.97
C TYR A 88 0.11 -13.76 -2.60
N LYS A 89 1.38 -13.79 -2.20
CA LYS A 89 1.85 -13.16 -0.96
C LYS A 89 1.81 -11.64 -1.06
N ASP A 90 2.29 -11.10 -2.18
CA ASP A 90 2.50 -9.67 -2.38
C ASP A 90 2.35 -9.27 -3.86
N LEU A 91 2.51 -7.98 -4.16
CA LEU A 91 2.33 -7.46 -5.53
C LEU A 91 3.42 -7.96 -6.47
N ASN A 92 4.64 -8.13 -5.95
CA ASN A 92 5.76 -8.64 -6.72
C ASN A 92 5.54 -10.09 -7.15
N GLU A 93 5.09 -10.97 -6.25
CA GLU A 93 4.75 -12.34 -6.60
C GLU A 93 3.62 -12.38 -7.65
N TYR A 94 2.58 -11.56 -7.47
CA TYR A 94 1.52 -11.43 -8.48
C TYR A 94 2.06 -10.98 -9.85
N LEU A 95 2.97 -10.01 -9.89
CA LEU A 95 3.58 -9.51 -11.11
C LEU A 95 4.38 -10.60 -11.83
N GLN A 96 5.24 -11.32 -11.10
CA GLN A 96 6.05 -12.40 -11.63
C GLN A 96 5.19 -13.49 -12.29
N HIS A 97 4.04 -13.79 -11.70
CA HIS A 97 3.09 -14.76 -12.25
C HIS A 97 2.27 -14.25 -13.45
N LYS A 98 2.05 -12.93 -13.57
CA LYS A 98 1.30 -12.35 -14.69
C LYS A 98 2.09 -12.35 -16.00
N PHE A 99 3.42 -12.40 -15.90
CA PHE A 99 4.35 -12.42 -17.05
C PHE A 99 4.93 -13.81 -17.36
N LEU A 100 4.38 -14.86 -16.75
CA LEU A 100 4.64 -16.27 -17.08
C LEU A 100 3.46 -16.84 -17.88
#